data_AF-A0AAV3GLC8-F1
#
_entry.id   AF-A0AAV3GLC8-F1
#
_cell.length_a   1.000
_cell.length_b   1.000
_cell.length_c   1.000
_cell.angle_alpha   90.00
_cell.angle_beta   90.00
_cell.angle_gamma   90.00
#
_symmetry.space_group_name_H-M   'P 1'
#
loop_
_entity.id
_entity.type
_entity.pdbx_description
1 polymer ?
#
loop_
_entity_poly.entity_id
_entity_poly.type
_entity_poly.pdbx_seq_one_letter_code
_entity_poly.pdbx_strand_id
1 'polypeptide(L)'
;MYAPYVSLVKKLFPNAQLIIDRFHIVQHIGRTFLNHRVKETTARLKGTSHFQRGLGKKLKRYWKLLQKEEAKLNYEKRVWRASFKDYLTESEIVDRLLSACPNLRQGYQLYQDILYAVKKRDQSLFEDCLNREVSGLPETYTTTLRTFKKFLPQIQNALHYSYSNGPLECLNNHIKVLKRNAYGFRSFYNFKLRIMIRHGKTFLTK
;
A
#
# COMPACT_ATOMS: atom_id res chain seq x y z
N MET A 1 -5.45 -8.95 7.57
CA MET A 1 -5.16 -10.38 7.77
C MET A 1 -6.45 -11.12 8.10
N TYR A 2 -6.61 -12.36 7.64
CA TYR A 2 -7.75 -13.20 7.97
C TYR A 2 -7.65 -13.65 9.43
N ALA A 3 -8.58 -13.22 10.28
CA ALA A 3 -8.50 -13.43 11.74
C ALA A 3 -8.38 -14.91 12.16
N PRO A 4 -9.08 -15.86 11.53
CA PRO A 4 -8.92 -17.29 11.85
C PRO A 4 -7.52 -17.84 11.53
N TYR A 5 -6.83 -17.27 10.54
CA TYR A 5 -5.44 -17.66 10.26
C TYR A 5 -4.51 -17.25 11.39
N VAL A 6 -4.69 -16.04 11.93
CA VAL A 6 -3.88 -15.54 13.05
C VAL A 6 -4.10 -16.38 14.31
N SER A 7 -5.34 -16.77 14.61
CA SER A 7 -5.63 -17.63 15.76
C SER A 7 -5.06 -19.04 15.58
N LEU A 8 -5.14 -19.60 14.37
CA LEU A 8 -4.56 -20.91 14.06
C LEU A 8 -3.03 -20.91 14.20
N VAL A 9 -2.35 -19.91 13.64
CA VAL A 9 -0.89 -19.79 13.74
C VAL A 9 -0.44 -19.71 15.19
N LYS A 10 -1.14 -18.94 16.04
CA LYS A 10 -0.81 -18.88 17.47
C LYS A 10 -0.99 -20.22 18.20
N LYS A 11 -1.97 -21.03 17.80
CA LYS A 11 -2.19 -22.36 18.39
C LYS A 11 -1.14 -23.38 17.95
N LEU A 12 -0.77 -23.38 16.67
CA LEU A 12 0.16 -24.37 16.10
C LEU A 12 1.64 -23.98 16.30
N PHE A 13 1.92 -22.69 16.34
CA PHE A 13 3.28 -22.13 16.43
C PHE A 13 3.32 -21.02 17.49
N PRO A 14 3.24 -21.37 18.79
CA PRO A 14 3.13 -20.40 19.88
C PRO A 14 4.31 -19.43 19.97
N ASN A 15 5.51 -19.89 19.58
CA ASN A 15 6.74 -19.10 19.60
C ASN A 15 6.99 -18.31 18.30
N ALA A 16 6.12 -18.44 17.29
CA ALA A 16 6.32 -17.76 16.01
C ALA A 16 5.92 -16.29 16.08
N GLN A 17 6.81 -15.42 15.63
CA GLN A 17 6.51 -14.01 15.44
C GLN A 17 5.75 -13.79 14.14
N LEU A 18 4.62 -13.10 14.21
CA LEU A 18 3.82 -12.78 13.04
C LEU A 18 4.38 -11.54 12.35
N ILE A 19 4.60 -11.65 11.04
CA ILE A 19 5.12 -10.59 10.19
C ILE A 19 4.07 -10.24 9.16
N ILE A 20 3.72 -8.96 9.05
CA ILE A 20 2.82 -8.46 7.99
C ILE A 20 3.62 -8.21 6.72
N ASP A 21 3.01 -8.47 5.57
CA ASP A 21 3.60 -8.04 4.31
C ASP A 21 3.57 -6.50 4.19
N ARG A 22 4.76 -5.91 4.04
CA ARG A 22 4.97 -4.47 3.82
C ARG A 22 4.20 -3.94 2.62
N PHE A 23 3.99 -4.76 1.58
CA PHE A 23 3.19 -4.37 0.43
C PHE A 23 1.76 -3.96 0.84
N HIS A 24 1.16 -4.68 1.79
CA HIS A 24 -0.20 -4.34 2.26
C HIS A 24 -0.24 -3.04 3.05
N ILE A 25 0.84 -2.66 3.74
CA ILE A 25 0.94 -1.37 4.43
C ILE A 25 0.91 -0.25 3.39
N VAL A 26 1.82 -0.32 2.41
CA VAL A 26 1.92 0.64 1.29
C VAL A 26 0.63 0.72 0.49
N GLN A 27 0.03 -0.43 0.17
CA GLN A 27 -1.23 -0.52 -0.56
C GLN A 27 -2.38 0.12 0.22
N HIS A 28 -2.46 -0.09 1.53
CA HIS A 28 -3.56 0.43 2.35
C HIS A 28 -3.50 1.96 2.43
N ILE A 29 -2.35 2.55 2.78
CA ILE A 29 -2.21 4.01 2.84
C ILE A 29 -2.34 4.64 1.44
N GLY A 30 -1.84 3.99 0.39
CA GLY A 30 -1.98 4.45 -0.99
C GLY A 30 -3.44 4.50 -1.45
N ARG A 31 -4.27 3.53 -1.07
CA ARG A 31 -5.72 3.56 -1.31
C ARG A 31 -6.40 4.69 -0.55
N THR A 32 -6.01 4.93 0.70
CA THR A 32 -6.53 6.03 1.52
C THR A 32 -6.25 7.38 0.88
N PHE A 33 -5.00 7.61 0.45
CA PHE A 33 -4.63 8.83 -0.27
C PHE A 33 -5.32 8.96 -1.62
N LEU A 34 -5.40 7.88 -2.40
CA LEU A 34 -6.14 7.88 -3.67
C LEU A 34 -7.60 8.29 -3.48
N ASN A 35 -8.29 7.71 -2.50
CA ASN A 35 -9.69 8.03 -2.20
C ASN A 35 -9.87 9.50 -1.79
N HIS A 36 -8.98 10.01 -0.96
CA HIS A 36 -8.95 11.44 -0.61
C HIS A 36 -8.81 12.32 -1.85
N ARG A 37 -7.81 12.03 -2.70
CA ARG A 37 -7.59 12.76 -3.95
C ARG A 37 -8.79 12.68 -4.90
N VAL A 38 -9.48 11.53 -4.98
CA VAL A 38 -10.72 11.35 -5.76
C VAL A 38 -11.82 12.25 -5.22
N LYS A 39 -12.00 12.30 -3.91
CA LYS A 39 -12.99 13.15 -3.24
C LYS A 39 -12.74 14.63 -3.55
N GLU A 40 -11.51 15.10 -3.35
CA GLU A 40 -11.09 16.48 -3.67
C GLU A 40 -11.31 16.81 -5.15
N THR A 41 -10.88 15.94 -6.05
CA THR A 41 -11.03 16.15 -7.49
C THR A 41 -12.50 16.26 -7.89
N THR A 42 -13.35 15.37 -7.37
CA THR A 42 -14.78 15.36 -7.68
C THR A 42 -15.47 16.62 -7.15
N ALA A 43 -15.14 17.05 -5.92
CA ALA A 43 -15.65 18.29 -5.35
C ALA A 43 -15.30 19.51 -6.22
N ARG A 44 -14.04 19.63 -6.68
CA ARG A 44 -13.59 20.74 -7.53
C ARG A 44 -14.21 20.71 -8.93
N LEU A 45 -14.43 19.53 -9.50
CA LEU A 45 -15.08 19.39 -10.82
C LEU A 45 -16.57 19.75 -10.79
N LYS A 46 -17.25 19.54 -9.65
CA LYS A 46 -18.64 19.96 -9.42
C LYS A 46 -18.76 21.44 -9.04
N GLY A 47 -17.66 22.11 -8.70
CA GLY A 47 -17.64 23.53 -8.36
C GLY A 47 -18.06 24.42 -9.53
N THR A 48 -18.67 25.56 -9.22
CA THR A 48 -19.16 26.54 -10.21
C THR A 48 -18.02 27.37 -10.80
N SER A 49 -16.99 27.67 -10.00
CA SER A 49 -15.84 28.48 -10.42
C SER A 49 -15.01 27.80 -11.51
N HIS A 50 -14.67 28.56 -12.57
CA HIS A 50 -13.74 28.14 -13.61
C HIS A 50 -12.38 27.72 -13.04
N PHE A 51 -11.90 28.41 -12.01
CA PHE A 51 -10.66 28.09 -11.32
C PHE A 51 -10.73 26.70 -10.66
N GLN A 52 -11.79 26.43 -9.90
CA GLN A 52 -11.98 25.14 -9.23
C GLN A 52 -12.07 24.00 -10.24
N ARG A 53 -12.86 24.13 -11.31
CA ARG A 53 -12.96 23.10 -12.36
C ARG A 53 -11.62 22.89 -13.06
N GLY A 54 -10.88 23.96 -13.33
CA GLY A 54 -9.54 23.92 -13.91
C GLY A 54 -8.57 23.12 -13.04
N LEU A 55 -8.57 23.37 -11.73
CA LEU A 55 -7.77 22.63 -10.76
C LEU A 55 -8.20 21.15 -10.66
N GLY A 56 -9.51 20.86 -10.64
CA GLY A 56 -10.02 19.49 -10.68
C GLY A 56 -9.55 18.71 -11.91
N LYS A 57 -9.54 19.34 -13.09
CA LYS A 57 -8.98 18.74 -14.33
C LYS A 57 -7.48 18.46 -14.20
N LYS A 58 -6.71 19.37 -13.60
CA LYS A 58 -5.27 19.17 -13.36
C LYS A 58 -5.00 18.03 -12.37
N LEU A 59 -5.71 18.00 -11.24
CA LEU A 59 -5.64 16.89 -10.27
C LEU A 59 -6.00 15.54 -10.89
N LYS A 60 -6.99 15.51 -11.78
CA LYS A 60 -7.35 14.31 -12.55
C LYS A 60 -6.27 13.92 -13.54
N ARG A 61 -5.65 14.88 -14.24
CA ARG A 61 -4.61 14.62 -15.25
C ARG A 61 -3.31 14.09 -14.65
N TYR A 62 -2.87 14.67 -13.54
CA TYR A 62 -1.57 14.39 -12.93
C TYR A 62 -1.65 13.45 -11.72
N TRP A 63 -2.74 12.69 -11.57
CA TRP A 63 -2.96 11.81 -10.41
C TRP A 63 -1.83 10.80 -10.18
N LYS A 64 -1.18 10.32 -11.25
CA LYS A 64 -0.05 9.38 -11.16
C LYS A 64 1.18 10.01 -10.50
N LEU A 65 1.40 11.32 -10.67
CA LEU A 65 2.51 12.02 -10.01
C LEU A 65 2.24 12.17 -8.51
N LEU A 66 0.98 12.36 -8.11
CA LEU A 66 0.59 12.41 -6.69
C LEU A 66 0.70 11.05 -5.98
N GLN A 67 0.60 9.93 -6.71
CA GLN A 67 0.93 8.59 -6.19
C GLN A 67 2.40 8.20 -6.39
N LYS A 68 3.13 9.05 -7.13
CA LYS A 68 4.58 9.08 -7.25
C LYS A 68 5.21 8.90 -5.87
N GLU A 69 6.11 7.94 -5.64
CA GLU A 69 7.03 8.08 -4.51
C GLU A 69 7.83 9.37 -4.73
N GLU A 70 7.84 10.26 -3.75
CA GLU A 70 8.43 11.60 -3.88
C GLU A 70 9.89 11.54 -4.33
N ALA A 71 10.69 10.66 -3.72
CA ALA A 71 12.10 10.43 -4.07
C ALA A 71 12.33 9.94 -5.52
N LYS A 72 11.27 9.57 -6.25
CA LYS A 72 11.34 9.16 -7.67
C LYS A 72 10.84 10.23 -8.62
N LEU A 73 10.29 11.34 -8.12
CA LEU A 73 9.87 12.46 -8.96
C LEU A 73 11.09 13.01 -9.71
N ASN A 74 10.87 13.46 -10.93
CA ASN A 74 11.91 14.15 -11.67
C ASN A 74 11.97 15.63 -11.26
N TYR A 75 13.11 16.05 -10.73
CA TYR A 75 13.39 17.42 -10.25
C TYR A 75 14.15 18.30 -11.25
N GLU A 76 14.65 17.73 -12.36
CA GLU A 76 15.58 18.42 -13.27
C GLU A 76 14.94 18.67 -14.64
N LYS A 77 14.32 17.62 -15.20
CA LYS A 77 13.79 17.65 -16.56
C LYS A 77 12.48 18.44 -16.61
N ARG A 78 12.58 19.66 -17.12
CA ARG A 78 11.43 20.49 -17.45
C ARG A 78 10.81 20.08 -18.79
N VAL A 79 9.48 19.95 -18.80
CA VAL A 79 8.72 19.59 -20.00
C VAL A 79 7.52 20.53 -20.12
N TRP A 80 7.20 20.97 -21.33
CA TRP A 80 6.03 21.81 -21.58
C TRP A 80 4.74 21.14 -21.09
N ARG A 81 4.01 21.82 -20.20
CA ARG A 81 2.73 21.37 -19.64
C ARG A 81 1.62 22.33 -20.07
N ALA A 82 0.91 21.97 -21.14
CA ALA A 82 -0.19 22.79 -21.69
C ALA A 82 -1.23 23.25 -20.65
N SER A 83 -1.53 22.43 -19.63
CA SER A 83 -2.48 22.83 -18.56
C SER A 83 -1.95 23.93 -17.63
N PHE A 84 -0.63 24.11 -17.54
CA PHE A 84 0.02 25.16 -16.79
C PHE A 84 0.58 26.28 -17.68
N LYS A 85 0.63 26.08 -19.00
CA LYS A 85 1.24 26.98 -19.99
C LYS A 85 2.70 27.33 -19.63
N ASP A 86 3.43 26.34 -19.13
CA ASP A 86 4.77 26.52 -18.56
C ASP A 86 5.60 25.23 -18.72
N TYR A 87 6.93 25.36 -18.65
CA TYR A 87 7.87 24.25 -18.64
C TYR A 87 8.14 23.83 -17.20
N LEU A 88 7.60 22.67 -16.79
CA LEU A 88 7.63 22.22 -15.40
C LEU A 88 8.23 20.83 -15.26
N THR A 89 8.97 20.64 -14.17
CA THR A 89 9.40 19.35 -13.63
C THR A 89 8.22 18.60 -13.01
N GLU A 90 8.41 17.32 -12.65
CA GLU A 90 7.35 16.58 -11.96
C GLU A 90 7.11 17.09 -10.54
N SER A 91 8.18 17.48 -9.82
CA SER A 91 8.10 18.03 -8.47
C SER A 91 7.36 19.37 -8.45
N GLU A 92 7.66 20.29 -9.38
CA GLU A 92 6.94 21.57 -9.49
C GLU A 92 5.45 21.38 -9.79
N ILE A 93 5.08 20.36 -10.56
CA ILE A 93 3.67 20.04 -10.81
C ILE A 93 2.99 19.58 -9.51
N VAL A 94 3.62 18.67 -8.78
CA VAL A 94 3.10 18.17 -7.50
C VAL A 94 2.96 19.34 -6.51
N ASP A 95 3.99 20.16 -6.33
CA ASP A 95 3.98 21.29 -5.41
C ASP A 95 2.89 22.32 -5.75
N ARG A 96 2.74 22.70 -7.04
CA ARG A 96 1.67 23.63 -7.47
C ARG A 96 0.27 23.05 -7.23
N LEU A 97 0.09 21.74 -7.41
CA LEU A 97 -1.21 21.09 -7.14
C LEU A 97 -1.54 21.05 -5.65
N LEU A 98 -0.56 20.74 -4.81
CA LEU A 98 -0.74 20.65 -3.36
C LEU A 98 -0.88 22.03 -2.71
N SER A 99 -0.17 23.04 -3.20
CA SER A 99 -0.31 24.43 -2.76
C SER A 99 -1.71 24.99 -3.01
N ALA A 100 -2.39 24.54 -4.07
CA ALA A 100 -3.77 24.91 -4.35
C ALA A 100 -4.84 24.09 -3.56
N CYS A 101 -4.40 23.07 -2.80
CA CYS A 101 -5.25 22.19 -2.00
C CYS A 101 -4.59 21.84 -0.66
N PRO A 102 -4.64 22.73 0.35
CA PRO A 102 -3.98 22.50 1.64
C PRO A 102 -4.38 21.19 2.34
N ASN A 103 -5.68 20.84 2.33
CA ASN A 103 -6.14 19.57 2.90
C ASN A 103 -5.51 18.36 2.20
N LEU A 104 -5.37 18.41 0.87
CA LEU A 104 -4.74 17.34 0.10
C LEU A 104 -3.24 17.27 0.38
N ARG A 105 -2.58 18.41 0.64
CA ARG A 105 -1.16 18.50 1.00
C ARG A 105 -0.86 17.76 2.30
N GLN A 106 -1.65 17.97 3.35
CA GLN A 106 -1.50 17.26 4.62
C GLN A 106 -1.62 15.73 4.43
N GLY A 107 -2.62 15.29 3.65
CA GLY A 107 -2.80 13.88 3.34
C GLY A 107 -1.65 13.29 2.49
N TYR A 108 -1.10 14.07 1.57
CA TYR A 108 0.05 13.69 0.75
C TYR A 108 1.31 13.52 1.59
N GLN A 109 1.59 14.46 2.51
CA GLN A 109 2.76 14.40 3.40
C GLN A 109 2.72 13.13 4.26
N LEU A 110 1.61 12.88 4.96
CA LEU A 110 1.45 11.65 5.74
C LEU A 110 1.61 10.38 4.89
N TYR A 111 1.06 10.39 3.67
CA TYR A 111 1.22 9.28 2.74
C TYR A 111 2.69 9.04 2.35
N GLN A 112 3.43 10.08 1.95
CA GLN A 112 4.84 9.97 1.56
C GLN A 112 5.73 9.60 2.74
N ASP A 113 5.49 10.17 3.92
CA ASP A 113 6.27 9.85 5.13
C ASP A 113 6.13 8.37 5.50
N ILE A 114 4.91 7.81 5.42
CA ILE A 114 4.67 6.38 5.64
C ILE A 114 5.36 5.53 4.56
N LEU A 115 5.31 5.93 3.29
CA LEU A 115 6.03 5.21 2.22
C LEU A 115 7.53 5.19 2.48
N TYR A 116 8.08 6.34 2.87
CA TYR A 116 9.49 6.50 3.17
C TYR A 116 9.90 5.65 4.37
N ALA A 117 9.14 5.71 5.47
CA ALA A 117 9.37 4.90 6.67
C ALA A 117 9.38 3.40 6.36
N VAL A 118 8.40 2.91 5.58
CA VAL A 118 8.34 1.49 5.19
C VAL A 118 9.51 1.09 4.28
N LYS A 119 9.89 1.95 3.33
CA LYS A 119 10.99 1.68 2.40
C LYS A 119 12.35 1.67 3.10
N LYS A 120 12.58 2.62 4.01
CA LYS A 120 13.81 2.75 4.79
C LYS A 120 13.83 1.85 6.04
N ARG A 121 12.70 1.20 6.34
CA ARG A 121 12.52 0.38 7.54
C ARG A 121 12.71 1.17 8.84
N ASP A 122 12.33 2.45 8.79
CA ASP A 122 12.41 3.37 9.91
C ASP A 122 11.17 3.20 10.79
N GLN A 123 11.36 2.56 11.95
CA GLN A 123 10.27 2.30 12.89
C GLN A 123 9.85 3.57 13.64
N SER A 124 10.80 4.43 14.00
CA SER A 124 10.54 5.67 14.71
C SER A 124 9.65 6.59 13.87
N LEU A 125 10.07 6.83 12.62
CA LEU A 125 9.29 7.67 11.72
C LEU A 125 7.90 7.09 11.44
N PHE A 126 7.79 5.76 11.33
CA PHE A 126 6.49 5.12 11.14
C PHE A 126 5.56 5.38 12.33
N GLU A 127 6.05 5.24 13.56
CA GLU A 127 5.28 5.49 14.78
C GLU A 127 4.91 6.97 14.94
N ASP A 128 5.82 7.88 14.62
CA ASP A 128 5.56 9.32 14.58
C ASP A 128 4.40 9.65 13.63
N CYS A 129 4.38 9.02 12.45
CA CYS A 129 3.28 9.14 11.50
C CYS A 129 1.93 8.66 12.07
N LEU A 130 1.93 7.62 12.93
CA LEU A 130 0.70 7.12 13.55
C LEU A 130 0.15 8.06 14.62
N ASN A 131 1.01 8.91 15.20
CA ASN A 131 0.65 9.84 16.27
C ASN A 131 0.39 11.26 15.77
N ARG A 132 0.70 11.56 14.50
CA ARG A 132 0.39 12.85 13.88
C ARG A 132 -1.10 13.17 13.92
N GLU A 133 -1.42 14.43 14.19
CA GLU A 133 -2.79 14.91 14.15
C GLU A 133 -3.33 14.90 12.71
N VAL A 134 -4.49 14.25 12.54
CA VAL A 134 -5.19 14.13 11.25
C VAL A 134 -6.53 14.85 11.26
N SER A 135 -6.70 15.82 12.16
CA SER A 135 -7.84 16.72 12.16
C SER A 135 -7.91 17.45 10.81
N GLY A 136 -9.08 17.41 10.17
CA GLY A 136 -9.30 17.94 8.82
C GLY A 136 -9.07 16.96 7.65
N LEU A 137 -8.47 15.80 7.88
CA LEU A 137 -8.41 14.73 6.87
C LEU A 137 -9.71 13.91 6.84
N PRO A 138 -10.02 13.24 5.71
CA PRO A 138 -11.12 12.29 5.67
C PRO A 138 -10.99 11.18 6.73
N GLU A 139 -12.11 10.72 7.28
CA GLU A 139 -12.18 9.66 8.31
C GLU A 139 -11.46 8.35 7.90
N THR A 140 -11.29 8.12 6.59
CA THR A 140 -10.51 6.99 6.06
C THR A 140 -9.08 6.97 6.61
N TYR A 141 -8.47 8.14 6.87
CA TYR A 141 -7.12 8.21 7.48
C TYR A 141 -7.14 7.69 8.91
N THR A 142 -8.07 8.16 9.74
CA THR A 142 -8.25 7.67 11.12
C THR A 142 -8.45 6.16 11.15
N THR A 143 -9.25 5.62 10.22
CA THR A 143 -9.47 4.17 10.11
C THR A 143 -8.20 3.41 9.72
N THR A 144 -7.44 3.92 8.74
CA THR A 144 -6.16 3.33 8.33
C THR A 144 -5.14 3.37 9.47
N LEU A 145 -4.97 4.51 10.14
CA LEU A 145 -4.04 4.66 11.27
C LEU A 145 -4.45 3.78 12.45
N ARG A 146 -5.74 3.69 12.78
CA ARG A 146 -6.25 2.75 13.80
C ARG A 146 -5.93 1.31 13.45
N THR A 147 -6.04 0.95 12.17
CA THR A 147 -5.67 -0.39 11.70
C THR A 147 -4.18 -0.64 11.85
N PHE A 148 -3.32 0.33 11.52
CA PHE A 148 -1.89 0.22 11.72
C PHE A 148 -1.52 0.12 13.20
N LYS A 149 -2.12 0.93 14.08
CA LYS A 149 -1.96 0.82 15.54
C LYS A 149 -2.36 -0.57 16.07
N LYS A 150 -3.51 -1.10 15.61
CA LYS A 150 -3.97 -2.44 15.98
C LYS A 150 -2.97 -3.55 15.62
N PHE A 151 -2.24 -3.38 14.51
CA PHE A 151 -1.27 -4.35 14.01
C PHE A 151 0.19 -3.90 14.19
N LEU A 152 0.43 -2.93 15.07
CA LEU A 152 1.74 -2.29 15.21
C LEU A 152 2.86 -3.30 15.52
N PRO A 153 2.70 -4.28 16.44
CA PRO A 153 3.76 -5.25 16.70
C PRO A 153 4.16 -6.06 15.46
N GLN A 154 3.18 -6.44 14.62
CA GLN A 154 3.47 -7.21 13.41
C GLN A 154 4.07 -6.34 12.29
N ILE A 155 3.74 -5.05 12.28
CA ILE A 155 4.34 -4.06 11.38
C ILE A 155 5.79 -3.79 11.80
N GLN A 156 6.07 -3.59 13.09
CA GLN A 156 7.44 -3.46 13.61
C GLN A 156 8.30 -4.66 13.21
N ASN A 157 7.78 -5.89 13.36
CA ASN A 157 8.47 -7.07 12.86
C ASN A 157 8.73 -7.03 11.34
N ALA A 158 7.77 -6.52 10.55
CA ALA A 158 7.92 -6.38 9.11
C ALA A 158 8.96 -5.32 8.69
N LEU A 159 9.15 -4.29 9.51
CA LEU A 159 10.20 -3.30 9.32
C LEU A 159 11.55 -3.83 9.80
N HIS A 160 11.58 -4.61 10.88
CA HIS A 160 12.81 -5.20 11.41
C HIS A 160 13.38 -6.30 10.50
N TYR A 161 12.56 -7.28 10.11
CA TYR A 161 13.02 -8.43 9.34
C TYR A 161 13.02 -8.19 7.82
N SER A 162 13.87 -8.93 7.11
CA SER A 162 13.98 -8.85 5.65
C SER A 162 12.98 -9.74 4.90
N TYR A 163 12.17 -10.54 5.60
CA TYR A 163 11.26 -11.50 4.99
C TYR A 163 10.23 -10.85 4.05
N SER A 164 9.92 -11.55 2.96
CA SER A 164 8.87 -11.20 2.01
C SER A 164 7.87 -12.35 1.89
N ASN A 165 6.63 -12.02 1.56
CA ASN A 165 5.61 -13.03 1.32
C ASN A 165 5.74 -13.72 -0.05
N GLY A 166 6.65 -13.24 -0.92
CA GLY A 166 6.80 -13.71 -2.30
C GLY A 166 6.98 -15.23 -2.44
N PRO A 167 7.90 -15.88 -1.68
CA PRO A 167 8.06 -17.34 -1.73
C PRO A 167 6.78 -18.10 -1.32
N LEU A 168 6.08 -17.62 -0.30
CA LEU A 168 4.81 -18.20 0.15
C LEU A 168 3.70 -18.02 -0.88
N GLU A 169 3.62 -16.86 -1.52
CA GLU A 169 2.67 -16.60 -2.61
C GLU A 169 2.95 -17.48 -3.83
N CYS A 170 4.21 -17.65 -4.21
CA CYS A 170 4.63 -18.56 -5.26
C CYS A 170 4.16 -19.99 -4.96
N LEU A 171 4.44 -20.49 -3.76
CA LEU A 171 4.00 -21.81 -3.31
C LEU A 171 2.46 -21.94 -3.33
N ASN A 172 1.75 -20.97 -2.78
CA ASN A 172 0.29 -20.95 -2.77
C ASN A 172 -0.29 -20.95 -4.19
N ASN A 173 0.31 -20.21 -5.12
CA ASN A 173 -0.10 -20.20 -6.52
C ASN A 173 0.14 -21.55 -7.20
N HIS A 174 1.28 -22.19 -6.94
CA HIS A 174 1.56 -23.54 -7.45
C HIS A 174 0.54 -24.57 -6.95
N ILE A 175 0.17 -24.51 -5.66
CA ILE A 175 -0.85 -25.37 -5.05
C ILE A 175 -2.23 -25.10 -5.70
N LYS A 176 -2.60 -23.83 -5.91
CA LYS A 176 -3.87 -23.47 -6.59
C LYS A 176 -3.91 -23.98 -8.04
N VAL A 177 -2.82 -23.82 -8.79
CA VAL A 177 -2.70 -24.35 -10.15
C VAL A 177 -2.83 -25.87 -10.15
N LEU A 178 -2.20 -26.56 -9.20
CA LEU A 178 -2.31 -28.01 -9.07
C LEU A 178 -3.77 -28.45 -8.86
N LYS A 179 -4.48 -27.78 -7.94
CA LYS A 179 -5.90 -28.04 -7.67
C LYS A 179 -6.76 -27.82 -8.91
N ARG A 180 -6.49 -26.77 -9.69
CA ARG A 180 -7.22 -26.45 -10.92
C ARG A 180 -7.00 -27.51 -12.00
N ASN A 181 -5.74 -27.91 -12.22
CA ASN A 181 -5.38 -28.91 -13.23
C ASN A 181 -5.96 -30.30 -12.92
N ALA A 182 -6.14 -30.62 -11.64
CA ALA A 182 -6.76 -31.88 -11.21
C ALA A 182 -8.30 -31.84 -11.19
N TYR A 183 -8.93 -30.70 -11.53
CA TYR A 183 -10.37 -30.48 -11.38
C TYR A 183 -10.88 -30.71 -9.94
N GLY A 184 -10.04 -30.41 -8.95
CA GLY A 184 -10.30 -30.65 -7.53
C GLY A 184 -9.73 -31.97 -7.02
N PHE A 185 -9.81 -32.17 -5.71
CA PHE A 185 -9.37 -33.38 -5.04
C PHE A 185 -10.46 -33.84 -4.07
N ARG A 186 -10.79 -35.14 -4.10
CA ARG A 186 -11.77 -35.75 -3.19
C ARG A 186 -11.18 -36.09 -1.81
N SER A 187 -9.87 -36.33 -1.76
CA SER A 187 -9.13 -36.69 -0.54
C SER A 187 -8.03 -35.66 -0.26
N PHE A 188 -8.03 -35.10 0.95
CA PHE A 188 -6.97 -34.19 1.40
C PHE A 188 -5.61 -34.90 1.46
N TYR A 189 -5.58 -36.18 1.81
CA TYR A 189 -4.36 -36.98 1.84
C TYR A 189 -3.71 -37.04 0.44
N ASN A 190 -4.50 -37.36 -0.59
CA ASN A 190 -4.01 -37.40 -1.98
C ASN A 190 -3.58 -36.02 -2.48
N PHE A 191 -4.29 -34.96 -2.07
CA PHE A 191 -3.91 -33.59 -2.38
C PHE A 191 -2.56 -33.23 -1.77
N LYS A 192 -2.36 -33.54 -0.48
CA LYS A 192 -1.10 -33.33 0.24
C LYS A 192 0.05 -34.09 -0.42
N LEU A 193 -0.13 -35.38 -0.71
CA LEU A 193 0.88 -36.20 -1.41
C LEU A 193 1.29 -35.56 -2.75
N ARG A 194 0.32 -35.14 -3.55
CA ARG A 194 0.60 -34.52 -4.86
C ARG A 194 1.37 -33.21 -4.73
N ILE A 195 1.08 -32.39 -3.71
CA ILE A 195 1.87 -31.18 -3.40
C ILE A 195 3.31 -31.57 -3.05
N MET A 196 3.50 -32.58 -2.19
CA MET A 196 4.84 -33.02 -1.76
C MET A 196 5.68 -33.56 -2.92
N ILE A 197 5.08 -34.35 -3.82
CA ILE A 197 5.73 -34.85 -5.05
C ILE A 197 6.20 -33.69 -5.94
N ARG A 198 5.33 -32.69 -6.17
CA ARG A 198 5.65 -31.55 -7.05
C ARG A 198 6.79 -30.67 -6.52
N HIS A 199 6.96 -30.61 -5.20
CA HIS A 199 7.95 -29.74 -4.55
C HIS A 199 9.20 -30.50 -4.06
N GLY A 200 9.42 -31.74 -4.52
CA GLY A 200 10.66 -32.48 -4.27
C GLY A 200 10.90 -32.88 -2.81
N LYS A 201 9.87 -32.79 -1.95
CA LYS A 201 9.92 -33.33 -0.57
C LYS A 201 9.33 -34.73 -0.56
N THR A 202 9.93 -35.64 -1.33
CA THR A 202 9.66 -37.06 -1.15
C THR A 202 10.32 -37.51 0.15
N PHE A 203 9.51 -38.05 1.06
CA PHE A 203 10.05 -38.90 2.10
C PHE A 203 10.80 -40.03 1.41
N LEU A 204 12.10 -40.14 1.69
CA LEU A 204 12.77 -41.43 1.72
C LEU A 204 12.13 -42.21 2.86
N THR A 205 10.99 -42.86 2.61
CA THR A 205 10.56 -43.98 3.45
C THR A 205 11.46 -45.14 3.07
N LYS A 206 12.47 -45.39 3.90
CA LYS A 206 12.83 -46.77 4.24
C LYS A 206 11.97 -47.19 5.41
#